data_AF-A0A2S9YSP0-F1
#
_entry.id   AF-A0A2S9YSP0-F1
#
_cell.length_a   1.000
_cell.length_b   1.000
_cell.length_c   1.000
_cell.angle_alpha   90.00
_cell.angle_beta   90.00
_cell.angle_gamma   90.00
#
_symmetry.space_group_name_H-M   'P 1'
#
loop_
_entity.id
_entity.type
_entity.pdbx_description
1 polymer ?
#
loop_
_entity_poly.entity_id
_entity_poly.type
_entity_poly.pdbx_seq_one_letter_code
_entity_poly.pdbx_strand_id
1 'polypeptide(L)'
;MSYRSLISSTPLLLLLVLAGCDLGEPKQLGEDDEDDLQGCDEENDDDDDDDDDDDDDDDDDDDDPNPDCLPVDQPYIGSLAFESNADVEQLAGVSVVQGNLGIHWGVTDLTGLECLTEVTGGFWIVETSVGSLAPLHNLQRVGGELEIGMAPSLTNISLPALEQVGYLSVYYNDSLQNAEMPALHTILQHAEFDDNINLPTCDITTIRDGLTTLGGQFFFSGNLIDGCE
;
A
#
# COMPACT_ATOMS: atom_id res chain seq x y z
N MET A 1 -34.36 44.01 -20.64
CA MET A 1 -35.01 43.37 -21.80
C MET A 1 -35.28 41.94 -21.43
N SER A 2 -36.57 41.59 -21.36
CA SER A 2 -37.11 40.32 -20.87
C SER A 2 -37.52 39.50 -22.08
N TYR A 3 -37.12 38.23 -22.17
CA TYR A 3 -37.89 37.19 -22.83
C TYR A 3 -37.71 35.87 -22.09
N ARG A 4 -38.77 35.49 -21.38
CA ARG A 4 -39.10 34.12 -21.00
C ARG A 4 -39.71 33.42 -22.22
N SER A 5 -39.42 32.14 -22.42
CA SER A 5 -40.40 31.20 -22.99
C SER A 5 -40.07 29.76 -22.57
N LEU A 6 -41.13 28.94 -22.51
CA LEU A 6 -41.35 27.78 -21.65
C LEU A 6 -41.84 26.58 -22.49
N ILE A 7 -41.51 25.35 -22.03
CA ILE A 7 -42.27 24.07 -22.10
C ILE A 7 -42.28 23.23 -23.40
N SER A 8 -41.97 21.93 -23.27
CA SER A 8 -42.84 20.75 -23.60
C SER A 8 -42.04 19.43 -23.46
N SER A 9 -42.28 18.55 -22.46
CA SER A 9 -43.24 17.41 -22.43
C SER A 9 -43.02 16.44 -23.61
N THR A 10 -42.73 15.12 -23.51
CA THR A 10 -43.00 14.04 -22.51
C THR A 10 -42.26 12.75 -22.99
N PRO A 11 -42.09 11.70 -22.15
CA PRO A 11 -41.38 10.45 -22.49
C PRO A 11 -42.31 9.27 -22.88
N LEU A 12 -41.81 8.29 -23.64
CA LEU A 12 -42.45 7.01 -24.01
C LEU A 12 -41.35 6.08 -24.58
N LEU A 13 -41.29 4.75 -24.45
CA LEU A 13 -42.08 3.73 -23.78
C LEU A 13 -41.20 2.45 -23.68
N LEU A 14 -41.44 1.72 -22.59
CA LEU A 14 -41.22 0.30 -22.29
C LEU A 14 -41.28 -0.68 -23.48
N LEU A 15 -40.38 -1.67 -23.52
CA LEU A 15 -40.57 -2.94 -24.24
C LEU A 15 -40.00 -4.10 -23.40
N LEU A 16 -40.90 -4.77 -22.67
CA LEU A 16 -40.72 -6.08 -22.05
C LEU A 16 -40.79 -7.15 -23.14
N VAL A 17 -39.82 -8.07 -23.17
CA VAL A 17 -39.95 -9.35 -23.86
C VAL A 17 -39.98 -10.45 -22.80
N LEU A 18 -41.16 -11.04 -22.62
CA LEU A 18 -41.39 -12.30 -21.94
C LEU A 18 -41.68 -13.37 -23.00
N ALA A 19 -40.92 -14.47 -22.99
CA ALA A 19 -41.27 -15.80 -23.49
C ALA A 19 -40.06 -16.72 -23.24
N GLY A 20 -40.16 -17.91 -22.66
CA GLY A 20 -41.27 -18.67 -22.12
C GLY A 20 -40.67 -19.93 -21.47
N CYS A 21 -41.18 -20.33 -20.30
CA CYS A 21 -40.97 -21.68 -19.78
C CYS A 21 -41.72 -22.65 -20.70
N ASP A 22 -41.01 -23.60 -21.30
CA ASP A 22 -41.63 -24.77 -21.93
C ASP A 22 -41.55 -25.94 -20.95
N LEU A 23 -42.73 -26.45 -20.59
CA LEU A 23 -42.95 -27.56 -19.68
C LEU A 23 -42.89 -28.86 -20.49
N GLY A 24 -41.79 -29.61 -20.33
CA GLY A 24 -41.72 -30.99 -20.83
C GLY A 24 -42.44 -31.96 -19.88
N GLU A 25 -43.59 -32.48 -20.30
CA GLU A 25 -44.20 -33.72 -19.80
C GLU A 25 -44.16 -34.80 -20.92
N PRO A 26 -44.52 -36.07 -20.68
CA PRO A 26 -44.03 -37.05 -19.69
C PRO A 26 -43.57 -38.39 -20.34
N LYS A 27 -42.98 -39.29 -19.54
CA LYS A 27 -42.56 -40.67 -19.92
C LYS A 27 -43.75 -41.58 -20.31
N GLN A 28 -43.57 -42.44 -21.32
CA GLN A 28 -44.27 -43.73 -21.48
C GLN A 28 -43.37 -44.84 -22.08
N LEU A 29 -43.63 -46.06 -21.60
CA LEU A 29 -42.94 -47.36 -21.70
C LEU A 29 -43.06 -48.10 -23.05
N GLY A 30 -42.21 -49.13 -23.23
CA GLY A 30 -42.43 -50.36 -24.01
C GLY A 30 -41.11 -50.96 -24.51
N GLU A 31 -40.60 -52.07 -23.93
CA GLU A 31 -40.75 -53.48 -24.44
C GLU A 31 -39.80 -53.71 -25.65
N ASP A 32 -38.81 -54.62 -25.72
CA ASP A 32 -38.54 -55.97 -25.19
C ASP A 32 -36.98 -56.17 -25.25
N ASP A 33 -36.29 -57.04 -24.50
CA ASP A 33 -36.15 -58.48 -24.72
C ASP A 33 -35.27 -59.09 -23.62
N GLU A 34 -35.51 -60.37 -23.34
CA GLU A 34 -35.07 -61.16 -22.18
C GLU A 34 -33.65 -61.75 -22.26
N ASP A 35 -33.15 -62.15 -21.08
CA ASP A 35 -32.30 -63.32 -20.77
C ASP A 35 -31.08 -62.98 -19.87
N ASP A 36 -31.19 -63.30 -18.58
CA ASP A 36 -30.35 -64.31 -17.90
C ASP A 36 -30.35 -64.17 -16.36
N LEU A 37 -31.11 -65.09 -15.74
CA LEU A 37 -30.73 -65.93 -14.58
C LEU A 37 -30.00 -65.32 -13.36
N GLN A 38 -30.81 -65.00 -12.35
CA GLN A 38 -30.87 -65.70 -11.04
C GLN A 38 -29.60 -65.76 -10.15
N GLY A 39 -29.69 -65.07 -9.01
CA GLY A 39 -28.85 -65.32 -7.83
C GLY A 39 -29.09 -64.31 -6.71
N CYS A 40 -29.98 -64.64 -5.77
CA CYS A 40 -29.97 -64.04 -4.43
C CYS A 40 -28.93 -64.79 -3.61
N ASP A 41 -28.05 -64.08 -2.89
CA ASP A 41 -27.41 -64.46 -1.61
C ASP A 41 -26.59 -63.24 -1.16
N GLU A 42 -27.03 -62.56 -0.09
CA GLU A 42 -26.40 -62.52 1.25
C GLU A 42 -25.34 -61.42 1.41
N GLU A 43 -25.68 -60.50 2.33
CA GLU A 43 -24.82 -59.81 3.31
C GLU A 43 -23.41 -59.39 2.85
N ASN A 44 -23.17 -58.08 2.78
CA ASN A 44 -21.96 -57.48 3.32
C ASN A 44 -22.25 -56.03 3.73
N ASP A 45 -22.00 -55.78 5.01
CA ASP A 45 -21.77 -54.47 5.61
C ASP A 45 -20.51 -53.81 4.99
N ASP A 46 -20.35 -52.53 5.34
CA ASP A 46 -19.13 -51.71 5.24
C ASP A 46 -18.81 -51.17 3.83
N ASP A 47 -19.01 -49.87 3.62
CA ASP A 47 -18.00 -48.88 4.02
C ASP A 47 -18.55 -47.46 3.76
N ASP A 48 -18.18 -46.59 4.69
CA ASP A 48 -18.35 -45.14 4.69
C ASP A 48 -17.89 -44.53 3.36
N ASP A 49 -18.63 -43.55 2.85
CA ASP A 49 -18.14 -42.38 2.10
C ASP A 49 -19.35 -41.61 1.56
N ASP A 50 -19.56 -40.41 2.09
CA ASP A 50 -20.07 -39.25 1.35
C ASP A 50 -19.85 -38.03 2.25
N ASP A 51 -18.59 -37.57 2.24
CA ASP A 51 -18.21 -36.19 1.91
C ASP A 51 -19.30 -35.13 2.12
N ASP A 52 -19.40 -34.62 3.34
CA ASP A 52 -19.76 -33.22 3.55
C ASP A 52 -18.45 -32.48 3.84
N ASP A 53 -17.85 -31.98 2.76
CA ASP A 53 -16.87 -30.91 2.74
C ASP A 53 -17.48 -29.68 3.41
N ASP A 54 -17.41 -29.62 4.75
CA ASP A 54 -17.33 -28.34 5.43
C ASP A 54 -15.90 -27.85 5.22
N ASP A 55 -15.69 -27.25 4.05
CA ASP A 55 -14.68 -26.22 3.81
C ASP A 55 -14.96 -25.12 4.84
N ASP A 56 -14.44 -25.30 6.05
CA ASP A 56 -14.04 -24.19 6.90
C ASP A 56 -12.89 -23.51 6.15
N ASP A 57 -13.29 -22.68 5.17
CA ASP A 57 -12.56 -21.50 4.71
C ASP A 57 -12.35 -20.60 5.94
N ASP A 58 -11.49 -21.04 6.87
CA ASP A 58 -10.71 -20.13 7.68
C ASP A 58 -9.69 -19.51 6.71
N ASP A 59 -10.21 -18.58 5.90
CA ASP A 59 -9.48 -17.44 5.34
C ASP A 59 -8.95 -16.60 6.51
N ASP A 60 -8.11 -17.20 7.37
CA ASP A 60 -7.17 -16.46 8.18
C ASP A 60 -6.03 -16.08 7.23
N ASP A 61 -6.31 -15.05 6.42
CA ASP A 61 -5.33 -14.15 5.80
C ASP A 61 -4.51 -13.42 6.91
N ASP A 62 -3.96 -14.18 7.86
CA ASP A 62 -3.00 -13.75 8.87
C ASP A 62 -1.58 -13.78 8.27
N ASP A 63 -1.44 -13.36 7.02
CA ASP A 63 -0.20 -12.77 6.52
C ASP A 63 -0.05 -11.37 7.13
N ASP A 64 -0.10 -11.27 8.47
CA ASP A 64 0.44 -10.12 9.19
C ASP A 64 1.94 -10.37 9.35
N PRO A 65 2.80 -9.76 8.51
CA PRO A 65 4.23 -9.99 8.56
C PRO A 65 4.87 -9.50 9.87
N ASN A 66 4.13 -8.78 10.73
CA ASN A 66 4.61 -8.34 12.03
C ASN A 66 3.50 -8.38 13.10
N PRO A 67 3.38 -9.47 13.89
CA PRO A 67 2.31 -9.64 14.88
C PRO A 67 2.34 -8.63 16.04
N ASP A 68 3.37 -7.78 16.11
CA ASP A 68 3.50 -6.69 17.09
C ASP A 68 2.97 -5.34 16.56
N CYS A 69 2.59 -5.25 15.28
CA CYS A 69 1.99 -4.05 14.72
C CYS A 69 0.50 -3.96 15.06
N LEU A 70 0.06 -2.78 15.49
CA LEU A 70 -1.36 -2.51 15.70
C LEU A 70 -2.06 -2.45 14.33
N PRO A 71 -3.28 -3.01 14.23
CA PRO A 71 -4.08 -2.89 13.01
C PRO A 71 -4.23 -1.43 12.57
N VAL A 72 -4.28 -1.20 11.26
CA VAL A 72 -4.45 0.11 10.62
C VAL A 72 -5.63 0.91 11.19
N ASP A 73 -6.64 0.20 11.70
CA ASP A 73 -7.87 0.76 12.28
C ASP A 73 -7.70 1.49 13.63
N GLN A 74 -6.48 1.53 14.18
CA GLN A 74 -6.13 2.33 15.35
C GLN A 74 -5.04 3.36 15.04
N PRO A 75 -5.33 4.38 14.20
CA PRO A 75 -4.35 5.40 13.88
C PRO A 75 -4.05 6.27 15.09
N TYR A 76 -2.81 6.75 15.19
CA TYR A 76 -2.50 7.88 16.05
C TYR A 76 -3.08 9.17 15.44
N ILE A 77 -3.89 9.91 16.21
CA ILE A 77 -4.49 11.17 15.75
C ILE A 77 -3.77 12.35 16.38
N GLY A 78 -3.16 13.20 15.56
CA GLY A 78 -2.44 14.38 16.00
C GLY A 78 -1.10 14.56 15.31
N SER A 79 -0.43 15.67 15.60
CA SER A 79 0.95 15.90 15.15
C SER A 79 1.93 15.68 16.29
N LEU A 80 3.05 15.02 15.98
CA LEU A 80 4.11 14.68 16.91
C LEU A 80 5.42 15.33 16.45
N ALA A 81 6.23 15.74 17.42
CA ALA A 81 7.61 16.17 17.21
C ALA A 81 8.48 15.46 18.24
N PHE A 82 9.41 14.63 17.77
CA PHE A 82 10.27 13.81 18.59
C PHE A 82 11.60 14.52 18.80
N GLU A 83 11.90 14.81 20.07
CA GLU A 83 13.14 15.43 20.49
C GLU A 83 14.02 14.46 21.28
N SER A 84 13.58 13.20 21.43
CA SER A 84 14.30 12.13 22.11
C SER A 84 13.86 10.74 21.62
N ASN A 85 14.71 9.72 21.80
CA ASN A 85 14.31 8.33 21.53
C ASN A 85 13.12 7.87 22.39
N ALA A 86 12.89 8.47 23.57
CA ALA A 86 11.72 8.16 24.38
C ALA A 86 10.40 8.60 23.72
N ASP A 87 10.45 9.58 22.83
CA ASP A 87 9.28 10.00 22.06
C ASP A 87 8.93 8.99 20.97
N VAL A 88 9.94 8.30 20.41
CA VAL A 88 9.75 7.27 19.38
C VAL A 88 8.89 6.11 19.89
N GLU A 89 9.05 5.75 21.16
CA GLU A 89 8.24 4.72 21.83
C GLU A 89 6.74 5.07 21.90
N GLN A 90 6.35 6.34 21.72
CA GLN A 90 4.93 6.74 21.66
C GLN A 90 4.21 6.18 20.42
N LEU A 91 4.96 5.82 19.38
CA LEU A 91 4.44 5.23 18.15
C LEU A 91 4.80 3.74 18.01
N ALA A 92 5.30 3.09 19.06
CA ALA A 92 5.54 1.65 19.04
C ALA A 92 4.23 0.91 18.68
N GLY A 93 4.28 0.12 17.61
CA GLY A 93 3.14 -0.60 17.06
C GLY A 93 2.17 0.25 16.23
N VAL A 94 2.33 1.58 16.14
CA VAL A 94 1.39 2.42 15.38
C VAL A 94 1.68 2.32 13.88
N SER A 95 0.66 1.91 13.12
CA SER A 95 0.77 1.79 11.66
C SER A 95 0.49 3.10 10.92
N VAL A 96 -0.43 3.94 11.42
CA VAL A 96 -0.85 5.17 10.73
C VAL A 96 -0.81 6.38 11.66
N VAL A 97 -0.21 7.47 11.18
CA VAL A 97 -0.26 8.80 11.82
C VAL A 97 -1.18 9.73 11.03
N GLN A 98 -2.32 10.04 11.63
CA GLN A 98 -3.27 11.06 11.17
C GLN A 98 -2.85 12.47 11.62
N GLY A 99 -1.78 12.97 11.02
CA GLY A 99 -1.23 14.29 11.23
C GLY A 99 0.20 14.35 10.72
N ASN A 100 1.02 15.23 11.31
CA ASN A 100 2.42 15.34 10.94
C ASN A 100 3.34 14.64 11.95
N LEU A 101 4.50 14.19 11.48
CA LEU A 101 5.54 13.59 12.30
C LEU A 101 6.87 14.32 12.08
N GLY A 102 7.48 14.82 13.14
CA GLY A 102 8.81 15.43 13.11
C GLY A 102 9.81 14.62 13.94
N ILE A 103 11.02 14.42 13.42
CA ILE A 103 12.15 13.76 14.07
C ILE A 103 13.30 14.76 14.09
N HIS A 104 13.80 15.08 15.28
CA HIS A 104 14.80 16.12 15.48
C HIS A 104 16.07 15.64 16.21
N TRP A 105 16.94 16.57 16.59
CA TRP A 105 18.31 16.38 17.08
C TRP A 105 18.55 15.34 18.18
N GLY A 106 17.57 15.06 19.03
CA GLY A 106 17.75 14.10 20.14
C GLY A 106 17.32 12.67 19.81
N VAL A 107 16.88 12.41 18.58
CA VAL A 107 16.55 11.06 18.12
C VAL A 107 17.77 10.47 17.40
N THR A 108 18.12 9.24 17.76
CA THR A 108 19.24 8.47 17.17
C THR A 108 18.83 7.12 16.59
N ASP A 109 17.64 6.66 16.95
CA ASP A 109 17.11 5.32 16.72
C ASP A 109 15.61 5.45 16.44
N LEU A 110 15.16 4.81 15.37
CA LEU A 110 13.78 4.83 14.86
C LEU A 110 13.08 3.47 15.03
N THR A 111 13.64 2.52 15.79
CA THR A 111 13.11 1.15 15.95
C THR A 111 11.62 1.12 16.32
N GLY A 112 11.13 2.07 17.12
CA GLY A 112 9.70 2.17 17.44
C GLY A 112 8.77 2.51 16.25
N LEU A 113 9.31 2.78 15.06
CA LEU A 113 8.56 3.12 13.84
C LEU A 113 8.49 1.96 12.82
N GLU A 114 8.88 0.74 13.20
CA GLU A 114 8.87 -0.43 12.31
C GLU A 114 7.51 -0.74 11.68
N CYS A 115 6.43 -0.38 12.36
CA CYS A 115 5.06 -0.59 11.88
C CYS A 115 4.54 0.55 11.01
N LEU A 116 5.22 1.70 10.96
CA LEU A 116 4.67 2.90 10.32
C LEU A 116 4.54 2.71 8.81
N THR A 117 3.31 2.68 8.32
CA THR A 117 2.97 2.56 6.89
C THR A 117 2.52 3.87 6.26
N GLU A 118 1.86 4.76 7.02
CA GLU A 118 1.36 6.02 6.49
C GLU A 118 1.48 7.20 7.47
N VAL A 119 1.96 8.33 6.95
CA VAL A 119 1.83 9.65 7.58
C VAL A 119 0.95 10.51 6.68
N THR A 120 -0.26 10.84 7.12
CA THR A 120 -1.22 11.59 6.27
C THR A 120 -0.82 13.05 6.05
N GLY A 121 -0.03 13.63 6.95
CA GLY A 121 0.55 14.98 6.85
C GLY A 121 2.00 14.96 6.36
N GLY A 122 2.79 15.92 6.83
CA GLY A 122 4.23 15.98 6.59
C GLY A 122 5.03 15.06 7.53
N PHE A 123 6.13 14.52 7.03
CA PHE A 123 7.12 13.75 7.76
C PHE A 123 8.50 14.39 7.61
N TRP A 124 9.00 14.97 8.69
CA TRP A 124 10.27 15.69 8.72
C TRP A 124 11.31 14.90 9.52
N ILE A 125 12.43 14.56 8.91
CA ILE A 125 13.60 13.95 9.53
C ILE A 125 14.74 14.94 9.36
N VAL A 126 14.81 15.91 10.26
CA VAL A 126 15.63 17.12 10.07
C VAL A 126 16.48 17.40 11.30
N GLU A 127 17.74 17.78 11.08
CA GLU A 127 18.72 18.09 12.14
C GLU A 127 18.96 16.91 13.10
N THR A 128 18.89 15.67 12.61
CA THR A 128 19.01 14.46 13.44
C THR A 128 20.40 13.81 13.36
N SER A 129 20.67 12.90 14.29
CA SER A 129 21.88 12.05 14.29
C SER A 129 21.58 10.58 13.97
N VAL A 130 20.36 10.30 13.47
CA VAL A 130 19.98 8.98 12.95
C VAL A 130 20.94 8.55 11.84
N GLY A 131 21.50 7.35 11.99
CA GLY A 131 22.42 6.76 11.01
C GLY A 131 21.73 5.88 9.95
N SER A 132 20.47 5.50 10.16
CA SER A 132 19.73 4.59 9.29
C SER A 132 18.22 4.84 9.36
N LEU A 133 17.56 4.81 8.20
CA LEU A 133 16.10 4.82 8.09
C LEU A 133 15.50 3.41 7.95
N ALA A 134 16.28 2.35 8.16
CA ALA A 134 15.82 0.95 8.00
C ALA A 134 14.54 0.60 8.78
N PRO A 135 14.26 1.14 9.98
CA PRO A 135 12.98 0.93 10.64
C PRO A 135 11.77 1.41 9.82
N LEU A 136 11.94 2.35 8.90
CA LEU A 136 10.85 2.86 8.05
C LEU A 136 10.60 2.00 6.80
N HIS A 137 11.03 0.74 6.78
CA HIS A 137 10.93 -0.14 5.61
C HIS A 137 9.49 -0.41 5.14
N ASN A 138 8.50 -0.29 6.04
CA ASN A 138 7.07 -0.45 5.74
C ASN A 138 6.37 0.86 5.34
N LEU A 139 7.08 2.00 5.37
CA LEU A 139 6.47 3.29 5.04
C LEU A 139 6.08 3.33 3.55
N GLN A 140 4.79 3.39 3.28
CA GLN A 140 4.21 3.39 1.95
C GLN A 140 3.80 4.78 1.47
N ARG A 141 3.27 5.63 2.36
CA ARG A 141 2.65 6.90 1.96
C ARG A 141 2.99 8.04 2.92
N VAL A 142 3.38 9.17 2.36
CA VAL A 142 3.43 10.47 3.05
C VAL A 142 2.52 11.45 2.31
N GLY A 143 1.41 11.86 2.93
CA GLY A 143 0.42 12.71 2.27
C GLY A 143 0.93 14.13 1.98
N GLY A 144 1.83 14.63 2.83
CA GLY A 144 2.49 15.92 2.72
C GLY A 144 3.93 15.82 2.24
N GLU A 145 4.79 16.65 2.82
CA GLU A 145 6.22 16.66 2.53
C GLU A 145 6.93 15.53 3.29
N LEU A 146 7.76 14.75 2.59
CA LEU A 146 8.81 13.95 3.18
C LEU A 146 10.11 14.75 3.06
N GLU A 147 10.55 15.31 4.19
CA GLU A 147 11.77 16.11 4.28
C GLU A 147 12.84 15.33 5.03
N ILE A 148 14.00 15.11 4.41
CA ILE A 148 15.14 14.44 5.01
C ILE A 148 16.35 15.35 4.86
N GLY A 149 16.76 16.01 5.93
CA GLY A 149 17.85 16.97 5.81
C GLY A 149 18.67 17.22 7.05
N MET A 150 19.89 17.73 6.82
CA MET A 150 20.83 18.05 7.90
C MET A 150 21.07 16.84 8.83
N ALA A 151 21.13 15.62 8.28
CA ALA A 151 21.40 14.38 9.00
C ALA A 151 22.82 13.87 8.68
N PRO A 152 23.88 14.43 9.30
CA PRO A 152 25.27 14.19 8.90
C PRO A 152 25.75 12.75 9.16
N SER A 153 25.02 11.95 9.94
CA SER A 153 25.33 10.53 10.19
C SER A 153 24.61 9.57 9.26
N LEU A 154 23.63 10.04 8.48
CA LEU A 154 22.86 9.21 7.56
C LEU A 154 23.69 8.91 6.32
N THR A 155 23.98 7.63 6.08
CA THR A 155 24.79 7.20 4.93
C THR A 155 23.97 6.68 3.76
N ASN A 156 22.72 6.28 4.03
CA ASN A 156 21.82 5.74 3.02
C ASN A 156 20.36 6.12 3.32
N ILE A 157 19.59 6.35 2.27
CA ILE A 157 18.12 6.36 2.32
C ILE A 157 17.65 5.10 1.60
N SER A 158 16.91 4.25 2.28
CA SER A 158 16.26 3.08 1.69
C SER A 158 14.84 3.01 2.21
N LEU A 159 13.87 3.27 1.33
CA LEU A 159 12.44 3.24 1.63
C LEU A 159 11.77 2.31 0.59
N PRO A 160 11.93 0.99 0.73
CA PRO A 160 11.58 0.02 -0.31
C PRO A 160 10.08 -0.06 -0.60
N ALA A 161 9.23 0.22 0.40
CA ALA A 161 7.78 0.19 0.26
C ALA A 161 7.16 1.56 -0.09
N LEU A 162 7.94 2.64 -0.15
CA LEU A 162 7.39 3.99 -0.32
C LEU A 162 6.84 4.17 -1.73
N GLU A 163 5.51 4.32 -1.85
CA GLU A 163 4.79 4.40 -3.11
C GLU A 163 4.44 5.83 -3.52
N GLN A 164 4.12 6.68 -2.54
CA GLN A 164 3.63 8.03 -2.77
C GLN A 164 4.14 9.02 -1.73
N VAL A 165 4.55 10.20 -2.21
CA VAL A 165 4.76 11.39 -1.38
C VAL A 165 4.08 12.63 -1.96
N GLY A 166 3.75 13.59 -1.11
CA GLY A 166 3.28 14.90 -1.54
C GLY A 166 4.41 15.73 -2.17
N TYR A 167 5.43 16.02 -1.38
CA TYR A 167 6.68 16.67 -1.78
C TYR A 167 7.84 15.78 -1.29
N LEU A 168 8.89 15.57 -2.09
CA LEU A 168 10.12 14.93 -1.64
C LEU A 168 11.27 15.95 -1.53
N SER A 169 11.82 16.16 -0.34
CA SER A 169 12.96 17.07 -0.12
C SER A 169 14.09 16.32 0.57
N VAL A 170 15.26 16.25 -0.06
CA VAL A 170 16.47 15.62 0.50
C VAL A 170 17.63 16.59 0.42
N TYR A 171 18.15 17.08 1.55
CA TYR A 171 19.14 18.14 1.50
C TYR A 171 20.16 18.20 2.65
N TYR A 172 21.35 18.73 2.40
CA TYR A 172 22.43 18.88 3.40
C TYR A 172 22.76 17.58 4.18
N ASN A 173 22.69 16.42 3.53
CA ASN A 173 23.11 15.15 4.12
C ASN A 173 24.52 14.78 3.61
N ASP A 174 25.55 15.41 4.17
CA ASP A 174 26.92 15.30 3.65
C ASP A 174 27.46 13.87 3.60
N SER A 175 27.02 12.96 4.47
CA SER A 175 27.47 11.55 4.49
C SER A 175 26.63 10.61 3.62
N LEU A 176 25.54 11.10 3.01
CA LEU A 176 24.62 10.29 2.23
C LEU A 176 25.29 9.84 0.94
N GLN A 177 25.42 8.53 0.76
CA GLN A 177 26.09 7.90 -0.38
C GLN A 177 25.14 7.15 -1.30
N ASN A 178 23.92 6.87 -0.86
CA ASN A 178 22.95 6.13 -1.64
C ASN A 178 21.51 6.53 -1.30
N ALA A 179 20.64 6.60 -2.30
CA ALA A 179 19.21 6.83 -2.10
C ALA A 179 18.36 5.91 -2.99
N GLU A 180 17.57 5.04 -2.37
CA GLU A 180 16.74 4.04 -3.06
C GLU A 180 15.30 4.08 -2.57
N MET A 181 14.38 4.24 -3.52
CA MET A 181 12.92 4.22 -3.31
C MET A 181 12.26 3.46 -4.47
N PRO A 182 12.54 2.15 -4.63
CA PRO A 182 12.18 1.39 -5.83
C PRO A 182 10.67 1.30 -6.09
N ALA A 183 9.84 1.43 -5.05
CA ALA A 183 8.39 1.45 -5.18
C ALA A 183 7.80 2.86 -5.38
N LEU A 184 8.61 3.92 -5.40
CA LEU A 184 8.10 5.29 -5.48
C LEU A 184 7.67 5.61 -6.91
N HIS A 185 6.36 5.65 -7.12
CA HIS A 185 5.79 5.89 -8.44
C HIS A 185 5.11 7.26 -8.56
N THR A 186 4.77 7.91 -7.43
CA THR A 186 3.97 9.13 -7.40
C THR A 186 4.56 10.20 -6.48
N ILE A 187 4.84 11.37 -7.06
CA ILE A 187 5.11 12.62 -6.33
C ILE A 187 4.04 13.63 -6.74
N LEU A 188 3.19 14.04 -5.80
CA LEU A 188 2.04 14.90 -6.11
C LEU A 188 2.43 16.35 -6.44
N GLN A 189 3.57 16.81 -5.91
CA GLN A 189 4.10 18.15 -6.09
C GLN A 189 5.52 18.07 -6.67
N HIS A 190 6.52 18.52 -5.93
CA HIS A 190 7.90 18.67 -6.40
C HIS A 190 8.83 17.65 -5.71
N ALA A 191 9.97 17.42 -6.34
CA ALA A 191 11.07 16.66 -5.77
C ALA A 191 12.35 17.47 -5.85
N GLU A 192 13.07 17.57 -4.72
CA GLU A 192 14.30 18.31 -4.54
C GLU A 192 15.37 17.41 -3.92
N PHE A 193 16.54 17.41 -4.54
CA PHE A 193 17.75 16.85 -3.95
C PHE A 193 18.85 17.90 -3.98
N ASP A 194 19.13 18.57 -2.87
CA ASP A 194 20.04 19.72 -2.84
C ASP A 194 21.20 19.54 -1.85
N ASP A 195 22.41 19.85 -2.29
CA ASP A 195 23.60 19.86 -1.42
C ASP A 195 23.82 18.55 -0.61
N ASN A 196 23.60 17.39 -1.24
CA ASN A 196 24.05 16.09 -0.70
C ASN A 196 25.35 15.69 -1.38
N ILE A 197 26.47 16.27 -0.95
CA ILE A 197 27.74 16.27 -1.70
C ILE A 197 28.30 14.88 -2.06
N ASN A 198 27.90 13.83 -1.34
CA ASN A 198 28.33 12.46 -1.59
C ASN A 198 27.26 11.57 -2.26
N LEU A 199 26.03 12.08 -2.47
CA LEU A 199 24.94 11.31 -3.10
C LEU A 199 25.11 11.31 -4.62
N PRO A 200 25.29 10.15 -5.28
CA PRO A 200 25.44 10.07 -6.72
C PRO A 200 24.20 10.56 -7.48
N THR A 201 24.39 11.33 -8.55
CA THR A 201 23.29 11.80 -9.40
C THR A 201 22.56 10.67 -10.12
N CYS A 202 23.21 9.53 -10.33
CA CYS A 202 22.60 8.33 -10.92
C CYS A 202 21.46 7.75 -10.04
N ASP A 203 21.63 7.71 -8.72
CA ASP A 203 20.58 7.30 -7.78
C ASP A 203 19.37 8.22 -7.88
N ILE A 204 19.63 9.54 -7.88
CA ILE A 204 18.61 10.57 -8.02
C ILE A 204 17.86 10.40 -9.35
N THR A 205 18.58 10.18 -10.46
CA THR A 205 17.95 9.96 -11.76
C THR A 205 17.21 8.62 -11.82
N THR A 206 17.66 7.61 -11.09
CA THR A 206 16.95 6.32 -11.00
C THR A 206 15.60 6.49 -10.33
N ILE A 207 15.53 7.25 -9.23
CA ILE A 207 14.26 7.63 -8.58
C ILE A 207 13.38 8.39 -9.58
N ARG A 208 13.91 9.43 -10.23
CA ARG A 208 13.16 10.23 -11.21
C ARG A 208 12.59 9.37 -12.33
N ASP A 209 13.40 8.48 -12.89
CA ASP A 209 13.05 7.67 -14.06
C ASP A 209 12.07 6.54 -13.70
N GLY A 210 11.96 6.17 -12.41
CA GLY A 210 10.94 5.26 -11.87
C GLY A 210 9.57 5.90 -11.66
N LEU A 211 9.46 7.23 -11.65
CA LEU A 211 8.19 7.92 -11.43
C LEU A 211 7.22 7.75 -12.61
N THR A 212 5.97 7.45 -12.28
CA THR A 212 4.85 7.47 -13.23
C THR A 212 4.11 8.82 -13.20
N THR A 213 4.06 9.44 -12.03
CA THR A 213 3.36 10.70 -11.78
C THR A 213 4.27 11.67 -11.04
N LEU A 214 4.48 12.84 -11.63
CA LEU A 214 5.15 13.97 -11.03
C LEU A 214 4.30 15.22 -11.29
N GLY A 215 3.69 15.78 -10.25
CA GLY A 215 2.80 16.94 -10.39
C GLY A 215 3.53 18.25 -10.70
N GLY A 216 4.79 18.36 -10.28
CA GLY A 216 5.61 19.55 -10.36
C GLY A 216 6.95 19.30 -11.06
N GLN A 217 7.99 19.91 -10.51
CA GLN A 217 9.36 19.83 -11.04
C GLN A 217 10.20 18.88 -10.20
N PHE A 218 11.14 18.21 -10.87
CA PHE A 218 12.19 17.42 -10.25
C PHE A 218 13.50 18.17 -10.44
N PHE A 219 14.14 18.57 -9.35
CA PHE A 219 15.36 19.35 -9.38
C PHE A 219 16.41 18.79 -8.44
N PHE A 220 17.66 18.90 -8.86
CA PHE A 220 18.78 18.48 -8.04
C PHE A 220 20.02 19.33 -8.33
N SER A 221 20.71 19.74 -7.27
CA SER A 221 21.94 20.54 -7.30
C SER A 221 22.83 20.19 -6.12
N GLY A 222 24.13 20.50 -6.20
CA GLY A 222 25.04 20.24 -5.07
C GLY A 222 25.28 18.75 -4.73
N ASN A 223 24.93 17.82 -5.64
CA ASN A 223 25.13 16.37 -5.45
C ASN A 223 26.38 15.85 -6.19
N LEU A 224 26.79 14.60 -5.90
CA LEU A 224 27.95 13.95 -6.52
C LEU A 224 27.65 13.54 -7.96
N ILE A 225 28.33 14.15 -8.93
CA ILE A 225 28.11 13.86 -10.36
C ILE A 225 28.60 12.44 -10.72
N ASP A 226 27.70 11.64 -11.31
CA ASP A 226 27.94 10.35 -11.97
C ASP A 226 28.82 9.36 -11.19
N GLY A 227 28.51 9.18 -9.89
CA GLY A 227 29.21 8.28 -8.96
C GLY A 227 28.86 6.79 -9.02
N CYS A 228 28.09 6.33 -10.03
CA CYS A 228 27.81 4.91 -10.24
C CYS A 228 28.72 4.36 -11.34
N GLU A 229 29.78 3.62 -10.96
CA GLU A 229 30.61 2.79 -11.84
C GLU A 229 30.41 1.29 -11.57
#